data_AF-A0A1B8XTN2-F1
#
_entry.id   AF-A0A1B8XTN2-F1
#
_cell.length_a   1.000
_cell.length_b   1.000
_cell.length_c   1.000
_cell.angle_alpha   90.00
_cell.angle_beta   90.00
_cell.angle_gamma   90.00
#
_symmetry.space_group_name_H-M   'P 1'
#
loop_
_entity.id
_entity.type
_entity.pdbx_description
1 polymer ?
#
loop_
_entity_poly.entity_id
_entity_poly.type
_entity_poly.pdbx_seq_one_letter_code
_entity_poly.pdbx_strand_id
1 'polypeptide(L)' 'MYRPKSSVWLVQDVKSPSERNTILVDLKKGTEYEIKIRPYFDEFQGMDSDVLLIRTPEE' A
#
# COMPACT_ATOMS: atom_id res chain seq x y z
N MET A 1 -0.10 0.74 2.74
CA MET A 1 -1.27 1.55 2.38
C MET A 1 -1.28 1.79 0.88
N TYR A 2 -2.46 1.86 0.28
CA TYR A 2 -2.60 2.08 -1.16
C TYR A 2 -3.91 2.83 -1.48
N ARG A 3 -3.96 3.53 -2.61
CA ARG A 3 -5.20 4.14 -3.13
C ARG A 3 -5.12 4.41 -4.62
N PRO A 4 -6.24 4.38 -5.36
CA PRO A 4 -6.32 5.08 -6.63
C PRO A 4 -6.05 6.57 -6.43
N LYS A 5 -5.48 7.23 -7.44
CA LYS A 5 -5.21 8.68 -7.39
C LYS A 5 -6.43 9.46 -6.87
N SER A 6 -6.19 10.36 -5.93
CA SER A 6 -7.23 11.21 -5.31
C SER A 6 -8.35 10.49 -4.55
N SER A 7 -8.16 9.21 -4.19
CA SER A 7 -9.09 8.46 -3.33
C SER A 7 -8.66 8.47 -1.85
N VAL A 8 -9.45 7.82 -1.00
CA VAL A 8 -9.07 7.54 0.40
C VAL A 8 -8.00 6.45 0.46
N TRP A 9 -7.10 6.55 1.44
CA TRP A 9 -6.08 5.52 1.69
C TRP A 9 -6.71 4.26 2.24
N LEU A 10 -6.40 3.12 1.61
CA LEU A 10 -6.70 1.78 2.11
C LEU A 10 -5.48 1.24 2.86
N VAL A 11 -5.74 0.54 3.97
CA VAL A 11 -4.71 -0.08 4.82
C VAL A 11 -4.74 -1.59 4.60
N GLN A 12 -3.55 -2.16 4.37
CA GLN A 12 -3.32 -3.59 4.35
C GLN A 12 -2.23 -3.85 5.40
N ASP A 13 -2.59 -4.54 6.48
CA ASP A 13 -1.66 -4.85 7.55
C ASP A 13 -0.81 -6.07 7.22
N VAL A 14 0.48 -5.97 7.53
CA VAL A 14 1.41 -7.09 7.57
C VAL A 14 1.72 -7.32 9.05
N LYS A 15 1.24 -8.44 9.60
CA LYS A 15 1.30 -8.72 11.04
C LYS A 15 2.51 -9.53 11.44
N SER A 16 3.12 -10.26 10.51
CA SER A 16 4.29 -11.06 10.80
C SER A 16 5.56 -10.21 10.75
N PRO A 17 6.37 -10.14 11.81
CA PRO A 17 7.63 -9.39 11.81
C PRO A 17 8.66 -9.94 10.79
N SER A 18 8.52 -11.21 10.39
CA SER A 18 9.39 -11.84 9.40
C SER A 18 8.95 -11.58 7.96
N GLU A 19 7.69 -11.18 7.75
CA GLU A 19 7.17 -10.84 6.43
C GLU A 19 7.53 -9.39 6.09
N ARG A 20 8.31 -9.23 5.02
CA ARG A 20 8.69 -7.91 4.51
C ARG A 20 7.95 -7.52 3.24
N ASN A 21 6.97 -8.33 2.84
CA ASN A 21 6.16 -8.12 1.64
C ASN A 21 4.71 -8.52 1.89
N THR A 22 3.84 -8.07 1.00
CA THR A 22 2.44 -8.46 0.92
C THR A 22 1.97 -8.33 -0.52
N ILE A 23 0.88 -9.00 -0.87
CA ILE A 23 0.28 -8.95 -2.20
C ILE A 23 -0.98 -8.10 -2.11
N LEU A 24 -1.05 -7.04 -2.92
CA LEU A 24 -2.28 -6.29 -3.11
C LEU A 24 -3.11 -6.97 -4.20
N VAL A 25 -4.34 -7.35 -3.84
CA VAL A 25 -5.30 -8.01 -4.73
C VAL A 25 -6.45 -7.05 -5.07
N ASP A 26 -7.31 -7.44 -6.01
CA ASP A 26 -8.52 -6.70 -6.40
C ASP A 26 -8.29 -5.25 -6.85
N LEU A 27 -7.11 -4.98 -7.42
CA LEU A 27 -6.80 -3.69 -8.02
C LEU A 27 -7.52 -3.52 -9.36
N LYS A 28 -8.02 -2.32 -9.61
CA LYS A 28 -8.68 -1.96 -10.88
C LYS A 28 -7.65 -1.90 -11.99
N LYS A 29 -7.93 -2.57 -13.13
CA LYS A 29 -7.09 -2.50 -14.34
C LYS A 29 -6.95 -1.07 -14.85
N GLY A 30 -5.86 -0.81 -15.57
CA GLY A 30 -5.56 0.50 -16.19
C GLY A 30 -5.48 1.69 -15.23
N THR A 31 -5.46 1.48 -13.92
CA THR A 31 -5.57 2.53 -12.89
C THR A 31 -4.21 2.84 -12.26
N GLU A 32 -3.94 4.14 -12.04
CA GLU A 32 -2.77 4.61 -11.29
C GLU A 32 -3.06 4.59 -9.77
N TYR A 33 -2.15 3.97 -9.04
CA TYR A 33 -2.18 3.82 -7.60
C TYR A 33 -1.01 4.54 -6.95
N GLU A 34 -1.29 5.22 -5.84
CA GLU A 34 -0.30 5.68 -4.88
C GLU A 34 -0.14 4.60 -3.80
N ILE A 35 1.10 4.23 -3.51
CA ILE A 35 1.44 3.19 -2.51
C ILE A 35 2.51 3.74 -1.57
N LYS A 36 2.35 3.47 -0.28
CA LYS A 36 3.37 3.77 0.74
C LYS A 36 3.31 2.76 1.88
N ILE A 37 4.42 2.60 2.58
CA ILE A 37 4.58 1.68 3.70
C ILE A 37 4.75 2.50 4.98
N ARG A 38 4.07 2.07 6.04
CA ARG A 38 4.23 2.62 7.39
C ARG A 38 4.65 1.48 8.32
N PRO A 39 5.85 1.53 8.91
CA PRO A 39 6.21 0.60 9.96
C PRO A 39 5.38 0.90 11.21
N TYR A 40 5.03 -0.13 11.96
CA TYR A 40 4.35 0.02 13.24
C TYR A 40 4.87 -1.03 14.23
N PHE A 41 4.69 -0.74 15.50
CA PHE A 41 4.92 -1.67 16.60
C PHE A 41 3.86 -1.42 17.67
N ASP A 42 2.99 -2.41 17.89
CA ASP A 42 1.83 -2.27 18.78
C ASP A 42 0.96 -1.06 18.34
N GLU A 43 0.72 -0.09 19.22
CA GLU A 43 -0.02 1.14 18.90
C GLU A 43 0.87 2.24 18.27
N PHE A 44 2.19 2.04 18.21
CA PHE A 44 3.12 3.04 17.71
C PHE A 44 3.25 2.97 16.19
N GLN A 45 3.05 4.12 15.55
CA GLN A 45 3.21 4.29 14.11
C GLN A 45 4.48 5.07 13.80
N GLY A 46 5.32 4.52 12.92
CA GLY A 46 6.51 5.19 12.43
C GLY A 46 6.23 6.11 11.24
N MET A 47 7.31 6.56 10.60
CA MET A 47 7.23 7.43 9.42
C MET A 47 6.81 6.66 8.18
N ASP A 48 5.98 7.29 7.35
CA ASP A 48 5.68 6.77 6.02
C ASP A 48 6.94 6.75 5.15
N SER A 49 7.05 5.74 4.29
CA SER A 49 7.97 5.77 3.15
C SER A 49 7.57 6.86 2.15
N ASP A 50 8.45 7.15 1.21
CA ASP A 50 8.07 7.87 0.00
C ASP A 50 6.90 7.18 -0.72
N VAL A 51 6.10 7.99 -1.42
CA VAL A 51 4.98 7.50 -2.23
C VAL A 51 5.52 6.95 -3.54
N LEU A 52 5.17 5.69 -3.81
CA LEU A 52 5.40 5.02 -5.08
C LEU A 52 4.15 5.11 -5.96
N LEU A 53 4.33 5.51 -7.22
CA LEU A 53 3.27 5.54 -8.23
C LEU A 53 3.39 4.30 -9.13
N ILE A 54 2.32 3.51 -9.19
CA ILE A 54 2.26 2.30 -10.03
C ILE A 54 0.98 2.34 -10.85
N ARG A 55 1.07 1.97 -12.13
CA ARG A 55 -0.09 1.76 -13.00
C ARG A 55 -0.30 0.28 -13.22
N THR A 56 -1.51 -0.22 -12.92
CA THR A 56 -1.90 -1.59 -13.23
C THR A 56 -2.02 -1.79 -14.75
N PRO A 57 -1.74 -2.99 -15.29
CA PRO A 57 -1.94 -3.30 -16.70
C PRO A 57 -3.42 -3.19 -17.12
N GLU A 58 -3.65 -3.07 -18.43
CA GLU A 58 -5.01 -3.03 -19.03
C GLU A 58 -5.54 -4.43 -19.40
N GLU A 59 -4.65 -5.42 -19.53
CA GLU A 59 -4.94 -6.77 -20.04
C GLU A 59 -5.73 -7.66 -19.07
#